data_AF-A0A1A0UII7-F1
#
_entry.id   AF-A0A1A0UII7-F1
#
_cell.length_a   1.000
_cell.length_b   1.000
_cell.length_c   1.000
_cell.angle_alpha   90.00
_cell.angle_beta   90.00
_cell.angle_gamma   90.00
#
_symmetry.space_group_name_H-M   'P 1'
#
loop_
_entity.id
_entity.type
_entity.pdbx_description
1 polymer ?
#
loop_
_entity_poly.entity_id
_entity_poly.type
_entity_poly.pdbx_seq_one_letter_code
_entity_poly.pdbx_strand_id
1 'polypeptide(L)'
;MEKVVITLRRANADDAWCARLHDQVVPDLLSLGIPGLTVNVRDGAVRDSLMTLTTLDPPVVGFVSLWTQQSYGDQVTAALARLRQEADDAAAYLVTESVPITPPDSAPGERTEGFANVALLRRPADLDEATWLTRWHIDHTPVAIETQSTFGYTQNAVVRALTPGAPPVSAIVEELFPSAALSDLHAFFGADDDDELRRRMERMVASTSAFGANRDVDTVPTSRYVYRTPFAKPSAAQGES
;
A
#
# COMPACT_ATOMS: atom_id res chain seq x y z
N MET A 1 3.75 -7.50 -18.52
CA MET A 1 2.75 -6.85 -17.66
C MET A 1 3.46 -6.04 -16.60
N GLU A 2 3.03 -4.80 -16.43
CA GLU A 2 3.58 -3.80 -15.51
C GLU A 2 2.53 -3.45 -14.46
N LYS A 3 2.96 -2.96 -13.30
CA LYS A 3 2.08 -2.43 -12.25
C LYS A 3 2.29 -0.93 -12.11
N VAL A 4 1.18 -0.19 -12.02
CA VAL A 4 1.16 1.24 -11.73
C VAL A 4 0.40 1.45 -10.44
N VAL A 5 1.00 2.18 -9.49
CA VAL A 5 0.32 2.66 -8.29
C VAL A 5 0.11 4.16 -8.42
N ILE A 6 -1.15 4.58 -8.25
CA ILE A 6 -1.58 5.97 -8.30
C ILE A 6 -1.95 6.38 -6.88
N THR A 7 -1.27 7.37 -6.34
CA THR A 7 -1.61 8.01 -5.07
C THR A 7 -2.60 9.13 -5.29
N LEU A 8 -3.60 9.25 -4.42
CA LEU A 8 -4.61 10.31 -4.42
C LEU A 8 -4.37 11.20 -3.21
N ARG A 9 -4.02 12.47 -3.43
CA ARG A 9 -3.80 13.45 -2.37
C ARG A 9 -4.94 14.46 -2.33
N ARG A 10 -5.48 14.69 -1.14
CA ARG A 10 -6.51 15.70 -0.91
C ARG A 10 -6.61 16.07 0.56
N ALA A 11 -7.05 17.29 0.84
CA ALA A 11 -7.15 17.81 2.20
C ALA A 11 -8.18 17.06 3.07
N ASN A 12 -9.33 16.68 2.50
CA ASN A 12 -10.41 16.01 3.21
C ASN A 12 -10.77 14.70 2.49
N ALA A 13 -10.97 13.59 3.19
CA ALA A 13 -11.29 12.29 2.60
C ALA A 13 -12.60 11.66 3.11
N ASP A 14 -13.70 12.40 3.06
CA ASP A 14 -14.98 11.98 3.64
C ASP A 14 -15.60 10.71 3.03
N ASP A 15 -16.53 10.11 3.77
CA ASP A 15 -17.17 8.85 3.37
C ASP A 15 -17.99 9.00 2.09
N ALA A 16 -18.50 10.21 1.81
CA ALA A 16 -19.18 10.53 0.55
C ALA A 16 -18.24 10.42 -0.66
N TRP A 17 -16.96 10.81 -0.51
CA TRP A 17 -15.97 10.58 -1.55
C TRP A 17 -15.56 9.12 -1.66
N CYS A 18 -15.39 8.41 -0.55
CA CYS A 18 -15.13 6.97 -0.60
C CYS A 18 -16.25 6.25 -1.35
N ALA A 19 -17.51 6.56 -1.06
CA ALA A 19 -18.66 6.04 -1.80
C ALA A 19 -18.59 6.37 -3.29
N ARG A 20 -18.27 7.62 -3.69
CA ARG A 20 -18.10 7.98 -5.12
C ARG A 20 -16.98 7.19 -5.79
N LEU A 21 -15.86 6.95 -5.10
CA LEU A 21 -14.79 6.11 -5.65
C LEU A 21 -15.30 4.71 -5.97
N HIS A 22 -16.04 4.09 -5.06
CA HIS A 22 -16.58 2.75 -5.24
C HIS A 22 -17.70 2.69 -6.29
N ASP A 23 -18.66 3.60 -6.23
CA ASP A 23 -19.89 3.53 -7.00
C ASP A 23 -19.76 4.06 -8.43
N GLN A 24 -18.80 4.95 -8.68
CA GLN A 24 -18.65 5.64 -9.97
C GLN A 24 -17.27 5.43 -10.58
N VAL A 25 -16.21 5.68 -9.82
CA VAL A 25 -14.84 5.69 -10.35
C VAL A 25 -14.37 4.27 -10.67
N VAL A 26 -14.60 3.31 -9.78
CA VAL A 26 -14.19 1.92 -9.99
C VAL A 26 -14.85 1.29 -11.22
N PRO A 27 -16.16 1.42 -11.46
CA PRO A 27 -16.78 0.98 -12.70
C PRO A 27 -16.11 1.56 -13.95
N ASP A 28 -15.82 2.87 -13.94
CA ASP A 28 -15.11 3.54 -15.04
C ASP A 28 -13.73 2.91 -15.26
N LEU A 29 -12.94 2.69 -14.20
CA LEU A 29 -11.63 2.06 -14.28
C LEU A 29 -11.69 0.61 -14.78
N LEU A 30 -12.67 -0.17 -14.34
CA LEU A 30 -12.88 -1.55 -14.80
C LEU A 30 -13.26 -1.61 -16.29
N SER A 31 -14.01 -0.60 -16.78
CA SER A 31 -14.39 -0.49 -18.19
C SER A 31 -13.19 -0.30 -19.13
N LEU A 32 -12.05 0.17 -18.60
CA LEU A 32 -10.79 0.29 -19.35
C LEU A 32 -10.15 -1.07 -19.68
N GLY A 33 -10.70 -2.17 -19.18
CA GLY A 33 -10.20 -3.52 -19.47
C GLY A 33 -8.86 -3.84 -18.80
N ILE A 34 -8.54 -3.17 -17.68
CA ILE A 34 -7.31 -3.44 -16.92
C ILE A 34 -7.29 -4.88 -16.37
N PRO A 35 -6.18 -5.62 -16.51
CA PRO A 35 -6.02 -6.96 -15.95
C PRO A 35 -6.17 -7.07 -14.42
N GLY A 36 -5.87 -6.00 -13.68
CA GLY A 36 -5.98 -5.98 -12.22
C GLY A 36 -6.33 -4.59 -11.70
N LEU A 37 -7.07 -4.54 -10.60
CA LEU A 37 -7.48 -3.33 -9.91
C LEU A 37 -7.63 -3.59 -8.41
N THR A 38 -6.86 -2.84 -7.61
CA THR A 38 -7.01 -2.75 -6.16
C THR A 38 -7.13 -1.28 -5.77
N VAL A 39 -8.09 -0.98 -4.89
CA VAL A 39 -8.31 0.37 -4.35
C VAL A 39 -8.14 0.32 -2.84
N ASN A 40 -7.32 1.23 -2.33
CA ASN A 40 -7.16 1.48 -0.90
C ASN A 40 -7.64 2.89 -0.59
N VAL A 41 -8.50 3.06 0.41
CA VAL A 41 -9.05 4.38 0.79
C VAL A 41 -9.03 4.58 2.29
N ARG A 42 -8.72 5.81 2.72
CA ARG A 42 -8.80 6.23 4.12
C ARG A 42 -10.25 6.64 4.46
N ASP A 43 -11.12 5.64 4.53
CA ASP A 43 -12.53 5.79 4.90
C ASP A 43 -12.75 5.86 6.43
N GLY A 44 -14.00 6.08 6.86
CA GLY A 44 -14.36 6.21 8.28
C GLY A 44 -13.95 5.03 9.16
N ALA A 45 -13.78 3.81 8.62
CA ALA A 45 -13.40 2.63 9.40
C ALA A 45 -11.94 2.66 9.86
N VAL A 46 -11.07 3.43 9.20
CA VAL A 46 -9.62 3.45 9.43
C VAL A 46 -9.06 4.85 9.71
N ARG A 47 -9.89 5.89 9.57
CA ARG A 47 -9.51 7.30 9.63
C ARG A 47 -8.82 7.71 10.93
N ASP A 48 -9.22 7.11 12.05
CA ASP A 48 -8.73 7.46 13.39
C ASP A 48 -7.58 6.55 13.85
N SER A 49 -6.98 5.80 12.93
CA SER A 49 -5.86 4.91 13.25
C SER A 49 -4.65 5.66 13.82
N LEU A 50 -4.14 5.14 14.94
CA LEU A 50 -2.88 5.59 15.57
C LEU A 50 -1.66 5.40 14.66
N MET A 51 -1.77 4.54 13.63
CA MET A 51 -0.66 4.17 12.75
C MET A 51 -0.47 5.14 11.57
N THR A 52 -0.93 6.39 11.74
CA THR A 52 -0.85 7.42 10.71
C THR A 52 0.37 8.30 10.91
N LEU A 53 1.24 8.37 9.90
CA LEU A 53 2.33 9.34 9.79
C LEU A 53 2.18 10.08 8.48
N THR A 54 2.35 11.40 8.49
CA THR A 54 2.10 12.25 7.32
C THR A 54 3.18 13.30 7.19
N THR A 55 3.85 13.33 6.04
CA THR A 55 4.83 14.35 5.66
C THR A 55 4.37 15.13 4.41
N LEU A 56 3.52 14.54 3.57
CA LEU A 56 2.97 15.20 2.38
C LEU A 56 1.81 16.13 2.72
N ASP A 57 1.78 17.29 2.04
CA ASP A 57 0.68 18.25 2.05
C ASP A 57 0.26 18.59 0.59
N PRO A 58 -1.02 18.38 0.20
CA PRO A 58 -2.04 17.63 0.93
C PRO A 58 -1.64 16.16 1.16
N PRO A 59 -2.21 15.48 2.18
CA PRO A 59 -1.88 14.10 2.51
C PRO A 59 -2.37 13.13 1.45
N VAL A 60 -1.73 11.97 1.35
CA VAL A 60 -2.26 10.84 0.59
C VAL A 60 -3.40 10.20 1.38
N VAL A 61 -4.54 10.00 0.72
CA VAL A 61 -5.75 9.45 1.35
C VAL A 61 -6.32 8.24 0.60
N GLY A 62 -5.70 7.88 -0.53
CA GLY A 62 -6.07 6.70 -1.28
C GLY A 62 -5.01 6.27 -2.28
N PHE A 63 -5.08 5.01 -2.67
CA PHE A 63 -4.20 4.38 -3.64
C PHE A 63 -5.03 3.57 -4.62
N VAL A 64 -4.69 3.68 -5.90
CA VAL A 64 -5.23 2.83 -6.96
C VAL A 64 -4.07 2.08 -7.59
N SER A 65 -4.03 0.77 -7.36
CA SER A 65 -3.09 -0.12 -8.03
C SER A 65 -3.78 -0.73 -9.25
N LEU A 66 -3.18 -0.57 -10.42
CA LEU A 66 -3.63 -1.21 -11.65
C LEU A 66 -2.48 -1.96 -12.32
N TRP A 67 -2.81 -3.05 -12.99
CA TRP A 67 -1.88 -3.81 -13.83
C TRP A 67 -2.23 -3.54 -15.28
N THR A 68 -1.20 -3.38 -16.12
CA THR A 68 -1.32 -2.99 -17.53
C THR A 68 -0.25 -3.68 -18.36
N GLN A 69 -0.40 -3.74 -19.68
CA GLN A 69 0.70 -4.15 -20.55
C GLN A 69 1.71 -3.03 -20.78
N GLN A 70 1.27 -1.77 -20.72
CA GLN A 70 2.07 -0.59 -21.00
C GLN A 70 1.69 0.55 -20.06
N SER A 71 2.62 0.96 -19.20
CA SER A 71 2.53 2.06 -18.22
C SER A 71 2.37 3.43 -18.88
N TYR A 72 2.67 3.53 -20.17
CA TYR A 72 2.51 4.72 -21.01
C TYR A 72 1.35 4.58 -22.01
N GLY A 73 0.56 3.51 -21.93
CA GLY A 73 -0.56 3.25 -22.84
C GLY A 73 -1.86 3.93 -22.43
N ASP A 74 -2.87 3.80 -23.29
CA ASP A 74 -4.17 4.48 -23.15
C ASP A 74 -4.90 4.13 -21.85
N GLN A 75 -4.79 2.89 -21.36
CA GLN A 75 -5.41 2.46 -20.10
C GLN A 75 -4.94 3.31 -18.91
N VAL A 76 -3.64 3.57 -18.81
CA VAL A 76 -3.05 4.34 -17.70
C VAL A 76 -3.38 5.81 -17.86
N THR A 77 -3.32 6.34 -19.09
CA THR A 77 -3.68 7.72 -19.40
C THR A 77 -5.14 8.01 -19.05
N ALA A 78 -6.07 7.12 -19.44
CA ALA A 78 -7.49 7.25 -19.13
C ALA A 78 -7.77 7.11 -17.62
N ALA A 79 -7.14 6.14 -16.95
CA ALA A 79 -7.26 5.99 -15.50
C ALA A 79 -6.79 7.24 -14.75
N LEU A 80 -5.65 7.82 -15.13
CA LEU A 80 -5.15 9.07 -14.54
C LEU A 80 -6.07 10.24 -14.81
N ALA A 81 -6.59 10.38 -16.04
CA ALA A 81 -7.53 11.44 -16.39
C ALA A 81 -8.81 11.37 -15.55
N ARG A 82 -9.30 10.15 -15.26
CA ARG A 82 -10.46 9.93 -14.40
C ARG A 82 -10.17 10.24 -12.93
N LEU A 83 -9.05 9.77 -12.40
CA LEU A 83 -8.68 9.91 -10.99
C LEU A 83 -8.30 11.33 -10.59
N ARG A 84 -7.78 12.14 -11.52
CA ARG A 84 -7.53 13.58 -11.30
C ARG A 84 -8.78 14.40 -10.97
N GLN A 85 -9.97 13.86 -11.24
CA GLN A 85 -11.24 14.51 -10.88
C GLN A 85 -11.62 14.26 -9.41
N GLU A 86 -10.92 13.35 -8.72
CA GLU A 86 -11.24 12.91 -7.36
C GLU A 86 -10.18 13.31 -6.33
N ALA A 87 -9.13 14.04 -6.74
CA ALA A 87 -7.99 14.40 -5.89
C ALA A 87 -7.47 15.79 -6.23
N ASP A 88 -6.89 16.48 -5.24
CA ASP A 88 -6.17 17.73 -5.44
C ASP A 88 -4.88 17.49 -6.23
N ASP A 89 -4.26 16.32 -6.02
CA ASP A 89 -3.16 15.80 -6.83
C ASP A 89 -3.24 14.28 -6.97
N ALA A 90 -2.94 13.78 -8.17
CA ALA A 90 -2.87 12.36 -8.48
C ALA A 90 -1.52 12.04 -9.12
N ALA A 91 -0.65 11.38 -8.35
CA ALA A 91 0.70 11.01 -8.77
C ALA A 91 0.80 9.51 -9.04
N ALA A 92 1.33 9.13 -10.21
CA ALA A 92 1.47 7.74 -10.62
C ALA A 92 2.93 7.28 -10.67
N TYR A 93 3.14 6.02 -10.28
CA TYR A 93 4.45 5.40 -10.19
C TYR A 93 4.42 4.04 -10.88
N LEU A 94 5.39 3.81 -11.78
CA LEU A 94 5.68 2.46 -12.26
C LEU A 94 6.46 1.73 -11.17
N VAL A 95 6.05 0.50 -10.84
CA VAL A 95 6.64 -0.28 -9.76
C VAL A 95 6.97 -1.70 -10.18
N THR A 96 7.94 -2.31 -9.49
CA THR A 96 8.07 -3.77 -9.41
C THR A 96 7.38 -4.26 -8.15
N GLU A 97 6.71 -5.41 -8.23
CA GLU A 97 5.93 -5.98 -7.14
C GLU A 97 6.61 -7.23 -6.59
N SER A 98 6.67 -7.35 -5.26
CA SER A 98 7.06 -8.55 -4.52
C SER A 98 6.05 -8.79 -3.40
N VAL A 99 5.72 -10.05 -3.12
CA VAL A 99 4.67 -10.40 -2.14
C VAL A 99 5.23 -11.38 -1.10
N PRO A 100 5.98 -10.90 -0.08
CA PRO A 100 6.51 -11.76 0.97
C PRO A 100 5.45 -12.55 1.76
N ILE A 101 4.27 -11.95 1.98
CA ILE A 101 3.11 -12.63 2.58
C ILE A 101 1.90 -12.39 1.68
N THR A 102 1.36 -13.45 1.08
CA THR A 102 0.17 -13.38 0.24
C THR A 102 -1.03 -12.87 1.06
N PRO A 103 -1.65 -11.73 0.70
CA PRO A 103 -2.87 -11.29 1.35
C PRO A 103 -4.01 -12.31 1.17
N PRO A 104 -4.94 -12.43 2.14
CA PRO A 104 -6.09 -13.32 1.99
C PRO A 104 -6.98 -12.90 0.82
N ASP A 105 -7.65 -13.87 0.21
CA ASP A 105 -8.68 -13.62 -0.80
C ASP A 105 -9.88 -12.89 -0.18
N SER A 106 -10.39 -11.89 -0.88
CA SER A 106 -11.70 -11.28 -0.62
C SER A 106 -12.58 -11.43 -1.86
N ALA A 107 -13.90 -11.39 -1.70
CA ALA A 107 -14.77 -11.31 -2.87
C ALA A 107 -14.51 -9.99 -3.61
N PRO A 108 -14.67 -9.94 -4.95
CA PRO A 108 -14.43 -8.74 -5.72
C PRO A 108 -15.23 -7.54 -5.20
N GLY A 109 -14.53 -6.46 -4.86
CA GLY A 109 -15.12 -5.22 -4.35
C GLY A 109 -15.58 -5.26 -2.90
N GLU A 110 -15.44 -6.38 -2.20
CA GLU A 110 -15.63 -6.44 -0.76
C GLU A 110 -14.39 -5.94 -0.03
N ARG A 111 -14.62 -5.33 1.14
CA ARG A 111 -13.55 -4.87 2.02
C ARG A 111 -12.79 -6.08 2.55
N THR A 112 -11.47 -6.08 2.39
CA THR A 112 -10.62 -7.07 3.05
C THR A 112 -10.74 -6.93 4.57
N GLU A 113 -10.79 -8.04 5.31
CA GLU A 113 -10.78 -8.02 6.78
C GLU A 113 -9.54 -7.28 7.30
N GLY A 114 -9.64 -6.64 8.48
CA GLY A 114 -8.56 -5.82 9.03
C GLY A 114 -8.45 -4.46 8.34
N PHE A 115 -7.23 -3.98 8.15
CA PHE A 115 -6.93 -2.80 7.34
C PHE A 115 -5.57 -2.94 6.67
N ALA A 116 -5.33 -2.19 5.59
CA ALA A 116 -4.01 -2.05 5.00
C ALA A 116 -3.35 -0.75 5.46
N ASN A 117 -2.17 -0.82 6.07
CA ASN A 117 -1.33 0.35 6.28
C ASN A 117 -0.38 0.48 5.09
N VAL A 118 -0.50 1.56 4.32
CA VAL A 118 0.34 1.77 3.14
C VAL A 118 1.47 2.75 3.49
N ALA A 119 2.71 2.27 3.49
CA ALA A 119 3.88 3.10 3.74
C ALA A 119 4.51 3.63 2.44
N LEU A 120 4.78 4.94 2.41
CA LEU A 120 5.52 5.62 1.33
C LEU A 120 6.95 5.84 1.76
N LEU A 121 7.86 4.99 1.29
CA LEU A 121 9.26 5.03 1.68
C LEU A 121 10.05 5.97 0.78
N ARG A 122 10.96 6.75 1.38
CA ARG A 122 11.93 7.59 0.68
C ARG A 122 13.34 7.14 1.00
N ARG A 123 14.09 6.76 -0.03
CA ARG A 123 15.51 6.43 0.11
C ARG A 123 16.29 7.72 0.47
N PRO A 124 17.09 7.72 1.55
CA PRO A 124 17.99 8.82 1.84
C PRO A 124 18.95 9.10 0.67
N ALA A 125 19.21 10.37 0.35
CA ALA A 125 20.06 10.75 -0.77
C ALA A 125 21.53 10.29 -0.61
N ASP A 126 21.97 10.08 0.63
CA ASP A 126 23.30 9.57 1.00
C ASP A 126 23.43 8.04 0.92
N LEU A 127 22.34 7.33 0.62
CA LEU A 127 22.32 5.88 0.54
C LEU A 127 22.08 5.42 -0.90
N ASP A 128 23.01 4.64 -1.46
CA ASP A 128 22.86 4.10 -2.81
C ASP A 128 21.72 3.08 -2.90
N GLU A 129 21.18 2.89 -4.10
CA GLU A 129 19.96 2.10 -4.30
C GLU A 129 20.17 0.62 -4.01
N ALA A 130 21.31 0.04 -4.39
CA ALA A 130 21.59 -1.37 -4.18
C ALA A 130 21.72 -1.69 -2.68
N THR A 131 22.40 -0.84 -1.93
CA THR A 131 22.47 -0.95 -0.47
C THR A 131 21.10 -0.75 0.17
N TRP A 132 20.33 0.24 -0.29
CA TRP A 132 18.97 0.49 0.24
C TRP A 132 18.04 -0.69 0.02
N LEU A 133 18.02 -1.26 -1.19
CA LEU A 133 17.24 -2.46 -1.51
C LEU A 133 17.69 -3.68 -0.70
N THR A 134 18.99 -3.85 -0.47
CA THR A 134 19.50 -4.94 0.38
C THR A 134 18.98 -4.79 1.81
N ARG A 135 19.14 -3.61 2.41
CA ARG A 135 18.69 -3.35 3.78
C ARG A 135 17.18 -3.42 3.93
N TRP A 136 16.43 -3.02 2.91
CA TRP A 136 14.98 -3.09 2.93
C TRP A 136 14.46 -4.50 2.63
N HIS A 137 14.73 -5.04 1.44
CA HIS A 137 14.16 -6.33 1.01
C HIS A 137 14.75 -7.53 1.76
N ILE A 138 16.04 -7.52 2.08
CA ILE A 138 16.71 -8.69 2.66
C ILE A 138 16.77 -8.58 4.18
N ASP A 139 17.23 -7.45 4.72
CA ASP A 139 17.46 -7.32 6.17
C ASP A 139 16.18 -6.96 6.94
N HIS A 140 15.36 -6.02 6.43
CA HIS A 140 14.18 -5.54 7.14
C HIS A 140 12.94 -6.42 6.95
N THR A 141 12.72 -7.02 5.77
CA THR A 141 11.54 -7.87 5.51
C THR A 141 11.31 -8.93 6.59
N PRO A 142 12.31 -9.74 7.01
CA PRO A 142 12.10 -10.71 8.09
C PRO A 142 11.77 -10.04 9.43
N VAL A 143 12.38 -8.89 9.74
CA VAL A 143 12.09 -8.15 10.97
C VAL A 143 10.65 -7.66 10.99
N ALA A 144 10.14 -7.10 9.89
CA ALA A 144 8.74 -6.68 9.79
C ALA A 144 7.79 -7.85 10.07
N ILE A 145 8.01 -8.98 9.38
CA ILE A 145 7.21 -10.20 9.55
C ILE A 145 7.24 -10.73 10.98
N GLU A 146 8.40 -10.72 11.64
CA GLU A 146 8.56 -11.29 12.99
C GLU A 146 8.11 -10.35 14.12
N THR A 147 8.05 -9.04 13.88
CA THR A 147 7.80 -8.05 14.95
C THR A 147 6.43 -7.42 14.88
N GLN A 148 5.66 -7.69 13.82
CA GLN A 148 4.33 -7.15 13.63
C GLN A 148 3.30 -8.27 13.47
N SER A 149 2.03 -7.96 13.68
CA SER A 149 0.91 -8.87 13.41
C SER A 149 0.49 -8.88 11.93
N THR A 150 1.43 -8.64 11.01
CA THR A 150 1.15 -8.48 9.58
C THR A 150 0.71 -9.82 8.97
N PHE A 151 -0.46 -9.86 8.34
CA PHE A 151 -1.00 -11.08 7.70
C PHE A 151 -1.07 -10.99 6.18
N GLY A 152 -0.66 -9.87 5.59
CA GLY A 152 -0.48 -9.68 4.16
C GLY A 152 0.58 -8.62 3.93
N TYR A 153 1.49 -8.84 2.99
CA TYR A 153 2.65 -7.97 2.78
C TYR A 153 3.02 -7.90 1.30
N THR A 154 2.80 -6.73 0.69
CA THR A 154 3.14 -6.44 -0.70
C THR A 154 4.12 -5.26 -0.76
N GLN A 155 5.29 -5.48 -1.36
CA GLN A 155 6.34 -4.50 -1.55
C GLN A 155 6.32 -4.02 -3.00
N ASN A 156 6.17 -2.70 -3.20
CA ASN A 156 6.24 -2.09 -4.53
C ASN A 156 7.45 -1.15 -4.62
N ALA A 157 8.57 -1.61 -5.16
CA ALA A 157 9.72 -0.74 -5.40
C ALA A 157 9.43 0.17 -6.60
N VAL A 158 9.59 1.49 -6.42
CA VAL A 158 9.31 2.46 -7.48
C VAL A 158 10.44 2.46 -8.49
N VAL A 159 10.11 2.16 -9.75
CA VAL A 159 11.04 2.27 -10.88
C VAL A 159 11.18 3.73 -11.30
N ARG A 160 10.05 4.43 -11.44
CA ARG A 160 10.00 5.87 -11.78
C ARG A 160 8.59 6.45 -11.59
N ALA A 161 8.53 7.76 -11.41
CA ALA A 161 7.29 8.50 -11.57
C ALA A 161 6.82 8.51 -13.03
N LEU A 162 5.50 8.52 -13.23
CA LEU A 162 4.83 8.61 -14.53
C LEU A 162 4.15 9.97 -14.75
N THR A 163 3.97 10.77 -13.69
CA THR A 163 3.35 12.09 -13.74
C THR A 163 4.37 13.19 -13.41
N PRO A 164 4.35 14.33 -14.13
CA PRO A 164 5.17 15.48 -13.77
C PRO A 164 4.85 15.96 -12.36
N GLY A 165 5.87 16.34 -11.59
CA GLY A 165 5.70 16.87 -10.23
C GLY A 165 5.31 15.84 -9.17
N ALA A 166 5.29 14.54 -9.49
CA ALA A 166 5.06 13.49 -8.51
C ALA A 166 6.05 13.63 -7.33
N PRO A 167 5.59 13.59 -6.07
CA PRO A 167 6.48 13.58 -4.92
C PRO A 167 7.51 12.44 -5.00
N PRO A 168 8.75 12.64 -4.53
CA PRO A 168 9.74 11.57 -4.51
C PRO A 168 9.28 10.45 -3.59
N VAL A 169 9.15 9.26 -4.15
CA VAL A 169 8.82 8.01 -3.45
C VAL A 169 9.71 6.93 -4.04
N SER A 170 10.38 6.15 -3.19
CA SER A 170 11.26 5.04 -3.58
C SER A 170 10.56 3.69 -3.46
N ALA A 171 9.57 3.56 -2.57
CA ALA A 171 8.70 2.39 -2.53
C ALA A 171 7.33 2.69 -1.92
N ILE A 172 6.36 1.86 -2.28
CA ILE A 172 5.00 1.87 -1.76
C ILE A 172 4.71 0.48 -1.19
N VAL A 173 4.52 0.40 0.11
CA VAL A 173 4.49 -0.87 0.84
C VAL A 173 3.10 -1.04 1.44
N GLU A 174 2.40 -2.11 1.07
CA GLU A 174 1.08 -2.44 1.60
C GLU A 174 1.21 -3.59 2.61
N GLU A 175 0.85 -3.33 3.85
CA GLU A 175 0.86 -4.30 4.94
C GLU A 175 -0.54 -4.40 5.56
N LEU A 176 -1.05 -5.62 5.73
CA LEU A 176 -2.38 -5.87 6.28
C LEU A 176 -2.30 -6.26 7.76
N PHE A 177 -3.12 -5.61 8.58
CA PHE A 177 -3.14 -5.76 10.03
C PHE A 177 -4.56 -6.03 10.56
N PRO A 178 -4.70 -6.74 11.70
CA PRO A 178 -5.99 -6.93 12.36
C PRO A 178 -6.64 -5.60 12.74
N SER A 179 -7.97 -5.52 12.74
CA SER A 179 -8.68 -4.27 13.07
C SER A 179 -8.33 -3.71 14.45
N ALA A 180 -8.01 -4.57 15.43
CA ALA A 180 -7.59 -4.14 16.76
C ALA A 180 -6.32 -3.26 16.73
N ALA A 181 -5.44 -3.47 15.75
CA ALA A 181 -4.20 -2.71 15.58
C ALA A 181 -4.42 -1.26 15.10
N LEU A 182 -5.66 -0.85 14.80
CA LEU A 182 -5.98 0.56 14.56
C LEU A 182 -5.77 1.42 15.81
N SER A 183 -5.99 0.85 17.00
CA SER A 183 -6.02 1.56 18.28
C SER A 183 -5.14 0.93 19.37
N ASP A 184 -4.48 -0.19 19.10
CA ASP A 184 -3.68 -0.93 20.08
C ASP A 184 -2.31 -1.34 19.52
N LEU A 185 -1.26 -0.90 20.20
CA LEU A 185 0.13 -1.22 19.85
C LEU A 185 0.47 -2.68 20.14
N HIS A 186 -0.11 -3.30 21.18
CA HIS A 186 0.09 -4.72 21.43
C HIS A 186 -0.47 -5.54 20.27
N ALA A 187 -1.67 -5.20 19.81
CA ALA A 187 -2.26 -5.81 18.63
C ALA A 187 -1.40 -5.58 17.38
N PHE A 188 -0.90 -4.36 17.13
CA PHE A 188 -0.08 -4.04 15.95
C PHE A 188 1.26 -4.78 15.92
N PHE A 189 1.96 -4.83 17.06
CA PHE A 189 3.23 -5.54 17.19
C PHE A 189 3.05 -7.04 17.51
N GLY A 190 1.81 -7.53 17.67
CA GLY A 190 1.53 -8.91 18.05
C GLY A 190 2.22 -9.33 19.36
N ALA A 191 2.28 -8.41 20.33
CA ALA A 191 2.97 -8.60 21.61
C ALA A 191 1.98 -8.97 22.72
N ASP A 192 2.33 -9.98 23.54
CA ASP A 192 1.47 -10.44 24.64
C ASP A 192 1.61 -9.57 25.90
N ASP A 193 2.75 -8.90 26.07
CA ASP A 193 3.06 -8.02 27.20
C ASP A 193 3.94 -6.81 26.82
N ASP A 194 4.06 -5.85 27.75
CA ASP A 194 4.80 -4.60 27.56
C ASP A 194 6.31 -4.84 27.28
N ASP A 195 6.88 -5.90 27.84
CA ASP A 195 8.29 -6.24 27.66
C ASP A 195 8.53 -6.77 26.24
N GLU A 196 7.62 -7.59 25.72
CA GLU A 196 7.62 -8.02 24.33
C GLU A 196 7.37 -6.86 23.36
N LEU A 197 6.37 -6.02 23.66
CA LEU A 197 6.06 -4.84 22.86
C LEU A 197 7.32 -3.97 22.72
N ARG A 198 7.99 -3.68 23.83
CA ARG A 198 9.25 -2.91 23.84
C ARG A 198 10.33 -3.57 22.97
N ARG A 199 10.57 -4.88 23.13
CA ARG A 199 11.57 -5.61 22.32
C ARG A 199 11.26 -5.55 20.82
N ARG A 200 9.99 -5.74 20.42
CA ARG A 200 9.56 -5.72 19.01
C ARG A 200 9.66 -4.31 18.42
N MET A 201 9.25 -3.28 19.17
CA MET A 201 9.40 -1.88 18.78
C MET A 201 10.88 -1.49 18.61
N GLU A 202 11.77 -1.86 19.53
CA GLU A 202 13.20 -1.57 19.43
C GLU A 202 13.82 -2.19 18.16
N ARG A 203 13.48 -3.45 17.85
CA ARG A 203 13.91 -4.12 16.60
C ARG A 203 13.37 -3.42 15.36
N MET A 204 12.10 -3.02 15.37
CA MET A 204 11.47 -2.28 14.27
C MET A 204 12.15 -0.93 14.03
N VAL A 205 12.40 -0.16 15.10
CA VAL A 205 13.11 1.14 15.01
C VAL A 205 14.53 0.95 14.50
N ALA A 206 15.26 -0.05 14.99
CA ALA A 206 16.62 -0.33 14.53
C ALA A 206 16.66 -0.68 13.04
N SER A 207 15.76 -1.57 12.59
CA SER A 207 15.72 -2.00 11.17
C SER A 207 15.28 -0.87 10.23
N THR A 208 14.24 -0.11 10.57
CA THR A 208 13.79 1.07 9.78
C THR A 208 14.83 2.17 9.73
N SER A 209 15.60 2.37 10.80
CA SER A 209 16.72 3.31 10.84
C SER A 209 17.86 2.90 9.90
N ALA A 210 18.10 1.61 9.71
CA ALA A 210 19.20 1.11 8.89
C ALA A 210 19.03 1.46 7.39
N PHE A 211 17.80 1.59 6.89
CA PHE A 211 17.52 2.01 5.50
C PHE A 211 16.83 3.38 5.40
N GLY A 212 16.68 4.09 6.52
CA GLY A 212 16.25 5.49 6.56
C GLY A 212 14.74 5.73 6.50
N ALA A 213 13.91 4.69 6.61
CA ALA A 213 12.46 4.84 6.67
C ALA A 213 11.96 5.56 7.92
N ASN A 214 12.79 5.71 8.96
CA ASN A 214 12.45 6.47 10.15
C ASN A 214 12.53 8.01 9.97
N ARG A 215 13.00 8.50 8.82
CA ARG A 215 13.28 9.94 8.61
C ARG A 215 12.14 10.68 7.90
N ASP A 216 11.65 10.11 6.81
CA ASP A 216 10.69 10.76 5.91
C ASP A 216 9.78 9.71 5.27
N VAL A 217 8.79 9.27 6.05
CA VAL A 217 7.81 8.25 5.67
C VAL A 217 6.40 8.76 5.93
N ASP A 218 5.49 8.47 5.00
CA ASP A 218 4.06 8.53 5.28
C ASP A 218 3.57 7.09 5.54
N THR A 219 2.72 6.89 6.53
CA THR A 219 1.97 5.65 6.73
C THR A 219 0.48 5.97 6.68
N VAL A 220 -0.22 5.35 5.75
CA VAL A 220 -1.61 5.67 5.44
C VAL A 220 -2.48 4.43 5.70
N PRO A 221 -3.14 4.36 6.87
CA PRO A 221 -4.19 3.40 7.15
C PRO A 221 -5.34 3.52 6.14
N THR A 222 -5.70 2.40 5.53
CA THR A 222 -6.69 2.29 4.45
C THR A 222 -7.55 1.03 4.58
N SER A 223 -8.80 1.13 4.17
CA SER A 223 -9.62 -0.02 3.82
C SER A 223 -9.23 -0.48 2.42
N ARG A 224 -9.02 -1.79 2.25
CA ARG A 224 -8.53 -2.42 1.03
C ARG A 224 -9.64 -3.15 0.28
N TYR A 225 -9.74 -2.90 -1.02
CA TYR A 225 -10.76 -3.47 -1.90
C TYR A 225 -10.10 -4.02 -3.17
N VAL A 226 -10.13 -5.33 -3.35
CA VAL A 226 -9.64 -5.99 -4.57
C VAL A 226 -10.81 -6.21 -5.51
N TYR A 227 -10.77 -5.61 -6.69
CA TYR A 227 -11.83 -5.78 -7.71
C TYR A 227 -11.45 -6.79 -8.78
N ARG A 228 -10.15 -6.87 -9.11
CA ARG A 228 -9.62 -7.81 -10.09
C ARG A 228 -8.15 -8.09 -9.80
N THR A 229 -7.75 -9.35 -9.90
CA THR A 229 -6.35 -9.77 -9.82
C THR A 229 -5.89 -10.31 -11.17
N PRO A 230 -4.68 -9.95 -11.64
CA PRO A 230 -4.12 -10.54 -12.85
C PRO A 230 -3.41 -11.88 -12.58
N PHE A 231 -3.34 -12.30 -11.32
CA PHE A 231 -2.68 -13.52 -10.90
C PHE A 231 -3.66 -14.69 -10.89
N ALA A 232 -3.21 -15.85 -11.37
CA ALA A 232 -3.98 -17.08 -11.27
C ALA A 232 -4.14 -17.45 -9.79
N LYS A 233 -5.33 -17.95 -9.41
CA LYS A 233 -5.48 -18.60 -8.11
C LYS A 233 -4.54 -19.82 -8.07
N PRO A 234 -3.79 -20.03 -6.97
CA PRO A 234 -3.08 -21.28 -6.78
C PRO A 234 -4.07 -22.42 -6.97
N SER A 235 -3.81 -23.33 -7.90
CA SER A 235 -4.58 -24.56 -8.02
C SER A 235 -4.59 -25.23 -6.65
N ALA A 236 -5.76 -25.50 -6.07
CA ALA A 236 -5.83 -26.46 -4.99
C ALA A 236 -5.17 -27.73 -5.52
N ALA A 237 -4.07 -28.16 -4.88
CA ALA A 237 -3.47 -29.44 -5.19
C ALA A 237 -4.60 -30.47 -5.08
N GLN A 238 -4.94 -31.12 -6.19
CA GLN A 238 -5.86 -32.23 -6.18
C GLN A 238 -5.25 -33.26 -5.23
N GLY A 239 -5.86 -33.40 -4.06
CA GLY A 239 -5.47 -34.39 -3.07
C GLY A 239 -5.43 -35.74 -3.75
N GLU A 240 -4.29 -36.39 -3.60
CA GLU A 240 -4.01 -37.76 -4.05
C GLU A 240 -5.14 -38.68 -3.60
N SER A 241 -5.66 -39.46 -4.55
CA SER A 241 -6.58 -40.58 -4.33
C SER A 241 -5.87 -41.80 -3.76
#